data_AF-A0A535QQU9-F1
#
_entry.id   AF-A0A535QQU9-F1
#
_cell.length_a   1.000
_cell.length_b   1.000
_cell.length_c   1.000
_cell.angle_alpha   90.00
_cell.angle_beta   90.00
_cell.angle_gamma   90.00
#
_symmetry.space_group_name_H-M   'P 1'
#
loop_
_entity.id
_entity.type
_entity.pdbx_description
1 polymer ?
#
loop_
_entity_poly.entity_id
_entity_poly.type
_entity_poly.pdbx_seq_one_letter_code
_entity_poly.pdbx_strand_id
1 'polypeptide(L)' 'MLGELELIRLIEENDYPARLVSSGVVWVELEITDPKTNAVRRERMSKSAFADLILDWRERHKRDLRELGPALRKIGIAA' A
#
# COMPACT_ATOMS: atom_id res chain seq x y z
N MET A 1 15.30 13.25 -0.60
CA MET A 1 14.01 13.32 0.12
C MET A 1 12.91 13.09 -0.89
N LEU A 2 11.91 12.24 -0.59
CA LEU A 2 10.81 11.95 -1.51
C LEU A 2 9.97 13.21 -1.77
N GLY A 3 9.84 13.64 -3.02
CA GLY A 3 8.92 14.67 -3.48
C GLY A 3 7.50 14.12 -3.70
N GLU A 4 6.56 15.02 -4.00
CA GLU A 4 5.13 14.69 -4.14
C GLU A 4 4.86 13.63 -5.23
N LEU A 5 5.47 13.79 -6.41
CA LEU A 5 5.35 12.83 -7.52
C LEU A 5 5.90 11.45 -7.15
N GLU A 6 6.99 11.39 -6.38
CA GLU A 6 7.59 10.12 -5.95
C GLU A 6 6.70 9.41 -4.92
N LEU A 7 6.02 10.16 -4.05
CA LEU A 7 5.03 9.62 -3.12
C LEU A 7 3.81 9.05 -3.86
N ILE A 8 3.30 9.77 -4.87
CA ILE A 8 2.19 9.28 -5.70
C ILE A 8 2.58 7.98 -6.41
N ARG A 9 3.74 7.95 -7.07
CA ARG A 9 4.24 6.73 -7.74
C ARG A 9 4.38 5.57 -6.77
N LEU A 10 4.91 5.80 -5.56
CA LEU A 10 5.02 4.74 -4.55
C LEU A 10 3.66 4.17 -4.14
N ILE A 11 2.62 4.99 -4.07
CA ILE A 11 1.26 4.51 -3.79
C ILE A 11 0.76 3.66 -4.96
N GLU A 12 0.85 4.18 -6.19
CA GLU A 12 0.32 3.54 -7.40
C GLU A 12 1.06 2.24 -7.75
N GLU A 13 2.39 2.25 -7.75
CA GLU A 13 3.22 1.09 -8.12
C GLU A 13 3.11 -0.09 -7.13
N ASN A 14 2.58 0.17 -5.93
CA ASN A 14 2.43 -0.85 -4.88
C ASN A 14 0.97 -1.18 -4.57
N ASP A 15 0.03 -0.64 -5.37
CA ASP A 15 -1.41 -0.78 -5.15
C ASP A 15 -1.81 -0.50 -3.68
N TYR A 16 -1.13 0.48 -3.05
CA TYR A 16 -1.41 0.81 -1.66
C TYR A 16 -2.73 1.58 -1.60
N PRO A 17 -3.72 1.18 -0.76
CA PRO A 17 -5.06 1.75 -0.78
C PRO A 17 -5.11 3.11 -0.06
N ALA A 18 -4.36 4.08 -0.57
CA ALA A 18 -4.31 5.43 -0.06
C ALA A 18 -4.27 6.46 -1.18
N ARG A 19 -4.57 7.71 -0.83
CA ARG A 19 -4.38 8.87 -1.68
C ARG A 19 -3.53 9.90 -0.96
N LEU A 20 -2.66 10.56 -1.71
CA LEU A 20 -1.88 11.67 -1.19
C LEU A 20 -2.79 12.88 -0.98
N VAL A 21 -2.82 13.42 0.25
CA VAL A 21 -3.55 14.64 0.58
C VAL A 21 -2.62 15.84 0.54
N SER A 22 -1.45 15.73 1.19
CA SER A 22 -0.44 16.79 1.23
C SER A 22 0.92 16.20 1.58
N SER A 23 1.99 16.89 1.21
CA SER A 23 3.34 16.55 1.67
C SER A 23 4.11 17.78 2.13
N GLY A 24 4.93 17.61 3.17
CA GLY A 24 5.91 18.59 3.60
C GLY A 24 7.32 18.08 3.34
N VAL A 25 8.33 18.77 3.87
CA VAL A 25 9.74 18.35 3.71
C VAL A 25 9.97 16.96 4.31
N VAL A 26 9.51 16.72 5.53
CA VAL A 26 9.77 15.48 6.31
C VAL A 26 8.54 14.61 6.57
N TRP A 27 7.35 15.11 6.26
CA TRP A 27 6.07 14.45 6.55
C TRP A 27 5.22 14.29 5.29
N VAL A 28 4.26 13.37 5.39
CA VAL A 28 3.24 13.09 4.37
C VAL A 28 1.89 12.92 5.07
N GLU A 29 0.83 13.41 4.44
CA GLU A 29 -0.55 13.21 4.86
C GLU A 29 -1.30 12.41 3.80
N LEU A 30 -1.90 11.31 4.23
CA LEU A 30 -2.57 10.34 3.39
C LEU A 30 -4.02 10.18 3.81
N GLU A 31 -4.86 9.93 2.83
CA GLU A 31 -6.20 9.41 3.02
C GLU A 31 -6.16 7.91 2.72
N ILE A 32 -6.16 7.09 3.78
CA ILE A 32 -6.03 5.64 3.70
C ILE A 32 -7.43 5.02 3.74
N THR A 33 -7.71 4.14 2.79
CA THR A 33 -8.95 3.37 2.71
C THR A 33 -8.69 1.96 3.22
N ASP A 34 -9.44 1.52 4.23
CA ASP A 34 -9.40 0.14 4.68
C ASP A 34 -10.06 -0.76 3.60
N PRO A 35 -9.33 -1.73 3.01
CA PRO A 35 -9.85 -2.52 1.90
C PRO A 35 -10.95 -3.52 2.32
N LYS A 36 -11.13 -3.78 3.62
CA LYS A 36 -12.15 -4.72 4.13
C LYS A 36 -13.45 -4.01 4.48
N THR A 37 -13.33 -2.81 5.04
CA THR A 37 -14.48 -2.06 5.60
C THR A 37 -14.85 -0.83 4.77
N ASN A 38 -14.04 -0.46 3.77
CA ASN A 38 -14.12 0.80 3.03
C ASN A 38 -14.12 2.06 3.93
N ALA A 39 -13.67 1.92 5.18
CA ALA A 39 -13.51 3.05 6.07
C ALA A 39 -12.35 3.92 5.59
N VAL A 40 -12.59 5.22 5.45
CA VAL A 40 -11.58 6.20 5.06
C VAL A 40 -11.07 6.89 6.33
N ARG A 41 -9.75 6.93 6.49
CA ARG A 41 -9.10 7.67 7.56
C ARG A 41 -7.99 8.56 7.02
N ARG A 42 -7.79 9.71 7.64
CA ARG A 42 -6.65 10.59 7.34
C ARG A 42 -5.56 10.42 8.36
N GLU A 43 -4.35 10.26 7.88
CA GLU A 43 -3.19 10.00 8.70
C GLU A 43 -2.00 10.80 8.21
N ARG A 44 -1.37 11.53 9.13
CA ARG A 44 -0.11 12.23 8.88
C ARG A 44 1.02 11.47 9.56
N MET A 45 2.08 11.20 8.82
CA MET A 45 3.25 10.47 9.30
C MET A 45 4.54 11.03 8.69
N SER A 46 5.69 10.59 9.19
CA SER A 46 6.97 10.93 8.56
C SER A 46 7.13 10.19 7.23
N LYS A 47 7.95 10.73 6.33
CA LYS A 47 8.28 10.06 5.06
C LYS A 47 9.02 8.74 5.27
N SER A 48 9.78 8.60 6.36
CA SER A 48 10.41 7.33 6.72
C SER A 48 9.37 6.30 7.15
N ALA A 49 8.43 6.66 8.02
CA ALA A 49 7.35 5.79 8.43
C ALA A 49 6.47 5.36 7.24
N PHE A 50 6.24 6.26 6.29
CA PHE A 50 5.55 5.91 5.06
C PHE A 50 6.34 4.92 4.19
N ALA A 51 7.66 5.09 4.06
CA ALA A 51 8.49 4.12 3.34
C ALA A 51 8.43 2.73 3.99
N ASP A 52 8.53 2.67 5.32
CA ASP A 52 8.42 1.41 6.08
C ASP A 52 7.04 0.77 5.91
N LEU A 53 5.97 1.57 5.92
CA LEU A 53 4.60 1.14 5.68
C LEU A 53 4.43 0.48 4.30
N ILE A 54 4.99 1.10 3.24
CA ILE A 54 4.95 0.54 1.89
C ILE A 54 5.76 -0.77 1.81
N LEU A 55 6.94 -0.82 2.44
CA LEU A 55 7.75 -2.04 2.46
C LEU A 55 7.01 -3.21 3.12
N ASP A 56 6.38 -2.97 4.27
CA ASP A 56 5.58 -3.97 4.98
C ASP A 56 4.33 -4.39 4.18
N TRP A 57 3.68 -3.45 3.49
CA TRP A 57 2.57 -3.75 2.58
C TRP A 57 2.97 -4.69 1.45
N ARG A 58 4.10 -4.40 0.77
CA ARG A 58 4.64 -5.24 -0.32
C ARG A 58 4.97 -6.64 0.15
N GLU A 59 5.54 -6.76 1.35
CA GLU A 59 5.90 -8.06 1.91
C GLU A 59 4.65 -8.91 2.17
N ARG A 60 3.60 -8.31 2.74
CA ARG A 60 2.30 -8.97 2.95
C ARG A 60 1.62 -9.35 1.62
N HIS A 61 1.54 -8.43 0.67
CA HIS A 61 0.94 -8.68 -0.65
C HIS A 61 1.65 -9.79 -1.43
N LYS A 62 2.99 -9.83 -1.38
CA LYS A 62 3.77 -10.88 -2.04
C LYS A 62 3.56 -12.25 -1.38
N ARG A 63 3.34 -12.31 -0.07
CA ARG A 63 3.02 -13.56 0.64
C ARG A 63 1.62 -14.04 0.27
N ASP A 64 0.61 -13.16 0.28
CA ASP A 64 -0.77 -13.51 -0.12
C ASP A 64 -0.82 -14.08 -1.55
N LEU A 65 -0.13 -13.46 -2.51
CA LEU A 65 -0.03 -13.98 -3.88
C LEU A 65 0.65 -15.36 -3.97
N ARG A 66 1.68 -15.59 -3.16
CA ARG A 66 2.37 -16.89 -3.10
C ARG A 66 1.52 -17.98 -2.46
N GLU A 67 0.64 -17.65 -1.52
CA GLU A 67 -0.29 -18.59 -0.87
C GLU A 67 -1.52 -18.88 -1.74
N LEU A 68 -1.94 -17.93 -2.58
CA LEU A 68 -3.02 -18.14 -3.55
C LEU A 68 -2.63 -19.10 -4.68
N GLY A 69 -1.35 -19.17 -5.07
CA GLY A 69 -0.87 -20.10 -6.12
C GLY A 69 -1.18 -21.58 -5.83
N PRO A 70 -0.85 -22.11 -4.62
CA PRO A 70 -1.26 -23.45 -4.20
C PRO A 70 -2.76 -23.59 -3.93
N ALA A 71 -3.42 -22.55 -3.42
CA ALA A 71 -4.86 -22.59 -3.12
C ALA A 71 -5.70 -22.71 -4.39
N LEU A 72 -5.39 -21.96 -5.45
CA LEU A 72 -6.07 -22.03 -6.74
C LEU A 72 -5.92 -23.40 -7.43
N ARG A 73 -4.77 -24.07 -7.28
CA ARG A 73 -4.60 -25.47 -7.73
C ARG A 73 -5.51 -26.46 -6.99
N LYS A 74 -5.86 -26.18 -5.73
CA LYS A 74 -6.68 -27.07 -4.89
C LYS A 74 -8.18 -26.98 -5.20
N ILE A 75 -8.63 -25.86 -5.76
CA ILE A 75 -10.03 -25.64 -6.22
C ILE A 75 -10.23 -25.89 -7.73
N GLY A 76 -9.23 -26.42 -8.44
CA GLY A 76 -9.40 -26.88 -9.83
C GLY A 76 -9.55 -25.76 -10.87
N ILE A 77 -9.17 -24.51 -10.55
CA ILE A 77 -9.10 -23.42 -11.53
C ILE A 77 -7.66 -23.32 -12.03
N ALA A 78 -7.25 -24.29 -12.84
CA ALA A 78 -6.28 -24.14 -13.92
C ALA A 78 -6.33 -25.40 -14.79
N ALA A 79 -6.96 -25.26 -15.95
CA ALA A 79 -6.56 -25.92 -17.18
C ALA A 79 -5.26 -25.28 -17.70
#